data_AF-A0A5M8Q2C4-F1
#
_entry.id   AF-A0A5M8Q2C4-F1
#
_cell.length_a   1.000
_cell.length_b   1.000
_cell.length_c   1.000
_cell.angle_alpha   90.00
_cell.angle_beta   90.00
_cell.angle_gamma   90.00
#
_symmetry.space_group_name_H-M   'P 1'
#
loop_
_entity.id
_entity.type
_entity.pdbx_description
1 polymer ?
#
loop_
_entity_poly.entity_id
_entity_poly.type
_entity_poly.pdbx_seq_one_letter_code
_entity_poly.pdbx_strand_id
1 'polypeptide(L)'
;MQAMLPRRLAAARPLTHSLRAPIPRPFRTQLRYVSQADIDDPNMNGGYINPIPEKRQFRDPYGDWWDKQERRNYGEPVHEDNDILGMFSPEEYTHFTPGKSFFLLGCFVATVGVLLGVVSVYYPDKPSAPRTFPGGLEAELGGPNAVPARKHEVRMDFIVSTYADATRAIQGMPMDPPPPP
;
A
#
# COMPACT_ATOMS: atom_id res chain seq x y z
N MET A 1 50.21 21.63 -10.53
CA MET A 1 50.01 20.61 -9.47
C MET A 1 48.55 20.20 -9.49
N GLN A 2 48.28 18.92 -9.75
CA GLN A 2 46.96 18.40 -10.10
C GLN A 2 46.06 18.29 -8.86
N ALA A 3 44.85 18.86 -8.96
CA ALA A 3 43.80 18.72 -7.95
C ALA A 3 43.23 17.29 -8.01
N MET A 4 43.48 16.48 -6.98
CA MET A 4 42.85 15.18 -6.80
C MET A 4 41.46 15.36 -6.19
N LEU A 5 40.42 15.17 -7.01
CA LEU A 5 39.03 15.01 -6.59
C LEU A 5 38.86 13.71 -5.76
N PRO A 6 38.39 13.76 -4.51
CA PRO A 6 37.93 12.55 -3.85
C PRO A 6 36.51 12.22 -4.36
N ARG A 7 36.43 11.46 -5.46
CA ARG A 7 35.24 10.65 -5.79
C ARG A 7 35.07 9.60 -4.71
N ARG A 8 34.34 9.92 -3.64
CA ARG A 8 33.76 8.90 -2.76
C ARG A 8 32.32 8.69 -3.18
N LEU A 9 32.14 7.79 -4.14
CA LEU A 9 30.89 7.09 -4.37
C LEU A 9 30.51 6.44 -3.03
N ALA A 10 29.63 7.09 -2.28
CA ALA A 10 29.02 6.46 -1.11
C ALA A 10 28.14 5.33 -1.64
N ALA A 11 28.63 4.11 -1.48
CA ALA A 11 27.86 2.90 -1.72
C ALA A 11 26.64 2.93 -0.78
N ALA A 12 25.51 3.38 -1.32
CA ALA A 12 24.21 3.20 -0.69
C ALA A 12 23.99 1.70 -0.57
N ARG A 13 24.22 1.12 0.61
CA ARG A 13 23.68 -0.19 0.94
C ARG A 13 22.16 0.00 1.03
N PRO A 14 21.36 -0.52 0.10
CA PRO A 14 19.92 -0.51 0.29
C PRO A 14 19.65 -1.32 1.56
N LEU A 15 18.88 -0.74 2.48
CA LEU A 15 18.22 -1.53 3.51
C LEU A 15 17.32 -2.50 2.75
N THR A 16 17.80 -3.73 2.55
CA THR A 16 16.96 -4.84 2.13
C THR A 16 16.04 -5.12 3.29
N HIS A 17 14.98 -4.32 3.39
CA HIS A 17 13.74 -4.81 3.93
C HIS A 17 13.51 -6.12 3.20
N SER A 18 13.55 -7.23 3.91
CA SER A 18 13.12 -8.51 3.38
C SER A 18 11.61 -8.38 3.16
N LEU A 19 11.24 -7.68 2.09
CA LEU A 19 10.01 -7.96 1.38
C LEU A 19 10.20 -9.40 0.95
N ARG A 20 9.76 -10.33 1.79
CA ARG A 20 9.52 -11.69 1.36
C ARG A 20 8.56 -11.50 0.19
N ALA A 21 9.09 -11.65 -1.04
CA ALA A 21 8.27 -11.59 -2.22
C ALA A 21 7.09 -12.52 -1.92
N PRO A 22 5.84 -12.04 -2.02
CA PRO A 22 4.71 -12.93 -1.85
C PRO A 22 4.99 -14.09 -2.80
N ILE A 23 5.09 -15.30 -2.25
CA ILE A 23 5.15 -16.51 -3.06
C ILE A 23 4.02 -16.32 -4.07
N PRO A 24 4.29 -16.32 -5.38
CA PRO A 24 3.23 -16.19 -6.37
C PRO A 24 2.36 -17.42 -6.20
N ARG A 25 1.33 -17.30 -5.35
CA ARG A 25 0.23 -18.25 -5.34
C ARG A 25 -0.24 -18.25 -6.78
N PRO A 26 -0.32 -19.40 -7.46
CA PRO A 26 -0.73 -19.45 -8.85
C PRO A 26 -2.21 -19.07 -8.93
N PHE A 27 -2.52 -17.79 -8.85
CA PHE A 27 -3.85 -17.27 -9.14
C PHE A 27 -4.23 -17.56 -10.61
N ARG A 28 -3.21 -17.71 -11.46
CA ARG A 28 -3.38 -18.03 -12.89
C ARG A 28 -3.89 -19.44 -13.17
N THR A 29 -3.67 -20.43 -12.29
CA THR A 29 -4.26 -21.78 -12.51
C THR A 29 -5.76 -21.78 -12.22
N GLN A 30 -6.21 -20.99 -11.25
CA GLN A 30 -7.63 -20.84 -10.91
C GLN A 30 -8.42 -20.11 -12.02
N LEU A 31 -7.84 -19.07 -12.64
CA LEU A 31 -8.52 -18.31 -13.70
C LEU A 31 -8.81 -19.16 -14.95
N ARG A 32 -7.97 -20.15 -15.24
CA ARG A 32 -8.13 -21.06 -16.40
C ARG A 32 -9.37 -21.93 -16.29
N TYR A 33 -9.71 -22.33 -15.07
CA TYR A 33 -10.83 -23.21 -14.80
C TYR A 33 -12.17 -22.46 -14.88
N VAL A 34 -12.24 -21.23 -14.36
CA VAL A 34 -13.44 -20.36 -14.42
C VAL A 34 -13.85 -20.03 -15.87
N SER A 35 -12.90 -20.07 -16.82
CA SER A 35 -13.17 -19.82 -18.25
C SER A 35 -13.34 -21.08 -19.09
N GLN A 36 -13.20 -22.26 -18.50
CA GLN A 36 -13.38 -23.51 -19.22
C GLN A 36 -14.90 -23.67 -19.44
N ALA A 37 -15.34 -23.60 -20.70
CA ALA A 37 -16.67 -24.09 -21.02
C ALA A 37 -16.68 -25.59 -20.74
N ASP A 38 -17.75 -26.10 -20.12
CA ASP A 38 -18.01 -27.53 -19.92
C ASP A 38 -18.13 -28.21 -21.29
N ILE A 39 -16.98 -28.48 -21.91
CA ILE A 39 -16.88 -29.34 -23.06
C ILE A 39 -16.88 -30.73 -22.46
N ASP A 40 -18.06 -31.36 -22.39
CA ASP A 40 -18.19 -32.78 -22.13
C ASP A 40 -17.43 -33.53 -23.23
N ASP A 41 -16.13 -33.78 -23.00
CA ASP A 41 -15.35 -34.70 -23.83
C ASP A 41 -15.73 -36.12 -23.41
N PRO A 42 -16.47 -36.87 -24.25
CA PRO A 42 -16.95 -38.21 -23.90
C PRO A 42 -15.82 -39.20 -23.55
N ASN A 43 -14.59 -38.91 -23.99
CA ASN A 43 -13.43 -39.77 -23.77
C ASN A 43 -12.60 -39.38 -22.53
N MET A 44 -12.88 -38.26 -21.86
CA MET A 44 -12.10 -37.80 -20.70
C MET A 44 -12.68 -38.24 -19.36
N ASN A 45 -14.00 -38.44 -19.25
CA ASN A 45 -14.67 -38.72 -17.97
C ASN A 45 -14.75 -40.22 -17.59
N GLY A 46 -14.07 -41.11 -18.31
CA GLY A 46 -13.96 -42.53 -17.93
C GLY A 46 -15.29 -43.30 -17.78
N GLY A 47 -16.39 -42.80 -18.35
CA GLY A 47 -17.74 -43.37 -18.20
C GLY A 47 -18.47 -42.99 -16.89
N TYR A 48 -17.96 -42.01 -16.14
CA TYR A 48 -18.65 -41.46 -14.99
C TYR A 48 -19.92 -40.70 -15.41
N ILE A 49 -21.01 -40.87 -14.66
CA ILE A 49 -22.27 -40.17 -14.93
C ILE A 49 -22.15 -38.78 -14.31
N ASN A 50 -21.95 -37.75 -15.14
CA ASN A 50 -21.85 -36.37 -14.68
C ASN A 50 -23.25 -35.72 -14.62
N PRO A 51 -23.85 -35.51 -13.44
CA PRO A 51 -25.11 -34.76 -13.32
C PRO A 51 -24.90 -33.28 -13.68
N ILE A 52 -25.98 -32.54 -13.91
CA ILE A 52 -25.91 -31.08 -14.17
C ILE A 52 -25.21 -30.37 -13.00
N PRO A 53 -24.28 -29.43 -13.27
CA PRO A 53 -23.62 -28.66 -12.23
C PRO A 53 -24.65 -27.80 -11.48
N GLU A 54 -24.97 -28.19 -10.25
CA GLU A 54 -25.83 -27.45 -9.33
C GLU A 54 -25.10 -27.22 -8.02
N LYS A 55 -24.92 -25.96 -7.64
CA LYS A 55 -24.30 -25.62 -6.36
C LYS A 55 -25.20 -25.97 -5.19
N ARG A 56 -24.65 -26.66 -4.18
CA ARG A 56 -25.40 -27.16 -3.02
C ARG A 56 -26.10 -26.05 -2.23
N GLN A 57 -25.59 -24.82 -2.29
CA GLN A 57 -26.20 -23.66 -1.63
C GLN A 57 -27.62 -23.33 -2.14
N PHE A 58 -27.93 -23.65 -3.40
CA PHE A 58 -29.21 -23.32 -4.04
C PHE A 58 -30.26 -24.41 -3.87
N ARG A 59 -29.84 -25.59 -3.39
CA ARG A 59 -30.77 -26.64 -3.01
C ARG A 59 -31.63 -26.21 -1.84
N ASP A 60 -32.83 -26.75 -1.78
CA ASP A 60 -33.79 -26.45 -0.72
C ASP A 60 -33.16 -26.66 0.68
N PRO A 61 -33.00 -25.58 1.48
CA PRO A 61 -32.45 -25.69 2.83
C PRO A 61 -33.34 -26.47 3.80
N TYR A 62 -34.64 -26.61 3.51
CA TYR A 62 -35.61 -27.30 4.36
C TYR A 62 -35.90 -28.72 3.90
N GLY A 63 -35.23 -29.19 2.84
CA GLY A 63 -35.37 -30.54 2.34
C GLY A 63 -34.96 -31.61 3.35
N ASP A 64 -35.60 -32.79 3.29
CA ASP A 64 -35.25 -33.91 4.16
C ASP A 64 -34.02 -34.68 3.65
N TRP A 65 -32.86 -34.00 3.64
CA TRP A 65 -31.59 -34.57 3.20
C TRP A 65 -31.03 -35.60 4.19
N TRP A 66 -30.37 -36.65 3.67
CA TRP A 66 -29.60 -37.60 4.50
C TRP A 66 -28.39 -36.91 5.15
N ASP A 67 -27.60 -36.18 4.37
CA ASP A 67 -26.57 -35.26 4.85
C ASP A 67 -27.16 -33.86 4.89
N LYS A 68 -27.49 -33.40 6.11
CA LYS A 68 -28.05 -32.06 6.34
C LYS A 68 -27.06 -30.93 6.05
N GLN A 69 -25.76 -31.19 6.17
CA GLN A 69 -24.74 -30.16 6.01
C GLN A 69 -24.47 -29.87 4.54
N GLU A 70 -24.32 -30.91 3.71
CA GLU A 70 -24.09 -30.76 2.28
C GLU A 70 -25.38 -30.72 1.43
N ARG A 71 -26.55 -30.91 2.06
CA ARG A 71 -27.86 -31.02 1.38
C ARG A 71 -27.83 -32.11 0.30
N ARG A 72 -27.44 -33.32 0.72
CA ARG A 72 -27.18 -34.48 -0.15
C ARG A 72 -27.86 -35.75 0.35
N ASN A 73 -28.40 -36.54 -0.57
CA ASN A 73 -28.92 -37.87 -0.28
C ASN A 73 -27.87 -38.96 -0.50
N TYR A 74 -28.05 -40.09 0.19
CA TYR A 74 -27.15 -41.24 0.01
C TYR A 74 -27.32 -41.87 -1.37
N GLY A 75 -26.22 -42.14 -2.08
CA GLY A 75 -26.24 -42.78 -3.40
C GLY A 75 -26.63 -41.89 -4.57
N GLU A 76 -26.86 -40.58 -4.36
CA GLU A 76 -27.05 -39.65 -5.48
C GLU A 76 -25.74 -39.47 -6.28
N PRO A 77 -25.78 -39.42 -7.62
CA PRO A 77 -24.62 -39.07 -8.43
C PRO A 77 -24.06 -37.71 -8.03
N VAL A 78 -22.73 -37.62 -7.95
CA VAL A 78 -22.03 -36.40 -7.55
C VAL A 78 -21.43 -35.79 -8.81
N HIS A 79 -21.53 -34.47 -8.97
CA HIS A 79 -20.87 -33.80 -10.09
C HIS A 79 -19.35 -33.91 -9.94
N GLU A 80 -18.60 -34.00 -11.04
CA GLU A 80 -17.14 -34.16 -10.98
C GLU A 80 -16.47 -33.01 -10.18
N ASP A 81 -16.96 -31.80 -10.38
CA ASP A 81 -16.47 -30.57 -9.72
C ASP A 81 -17.19 -30.27 -8.39
N ASN A 82 -17.55 -31.32 -7.65
CA ASN A 82 -18.26 -31.16 -6.37
C ASN A 82 -17.42 -30.48 -5.28
N ASP A 83 -16.10 -30.39 -5.43
CA ASP A 83 -15.25 -29.57 -4.55
C ASP A 83 -15.54 -28.06 -4.70
N ILE A 84 -15.94 -27.63 -5.90
CA ILE A 84 -16.33 -26.24 -6.20
C ILE A 84 -17.84 -26.04 -6.05
N LEU A 85 -18.65 -27.05 -6.37
CA LEU A 85 -20.11 -26.96 -6.21
C LEU A 85 -20.61 -27.27 -4.79
N GLY A 86 -19.74 -27.80 -3.93
CA GLY A 86 -20.03 -28.18 -2.54
C GLY A 86 -20.47 -27.01 -1.64
N MET A 87 -20.97 -27.32 -0.44
CA MET A 87 -21.43 -26.30 0.51
C MET A 87 -20.27 -25.47 1.09
N PHE A 88 -19.09 -26.07 1.18
CA PHE A 88 -17.89 -25.45 1.73
C PHE A 88 -17.09 -24.64 0.73
N SER A 89 -17.57 -24.54 -0.52
CA SER A 89 -16.97 -23.65 -1.50
C SER A 89 -17.41 -22.20 -1.24
N PRO A 90 -16.70 -21.20 -1.81
CA PRO A 90 -17.10 -19.80 -1.66
C PRO A 90 -18.56 -19.60 -2.09
N GLU A 91 -19.38 -18.89 -1.32
CA GLU A 91 -20.79 -18.63 -1.64
C GLU A 91 -20.95 -17.89 -2.98
N GLU A 92 -22.02 -18.21 -3.71
CA GLU A 92 -22.39 -17.50 -4.94
C GLU A 92 -23.54 -16.55 -4.67
N TYR A 93 -23.26 -15.27 -4.88
CA TYR A 93 -24.17 -14.18 -4.59
C TYR A 93 -25.11 -13.90 -5.78
N THR A 94 -26.43 -13.92 -5.56
CA THR A 94 -27.43 -13.83 -6.64
C THR A 94 -28.10 -12.47 -6.79
N HIS A 95 -27.97 -11.58 -5.81
CA HIS A 95 -28.73 -10.33 -5.81
C HIS A 95 -28.18 -9.30 -6.82
N PHE A 96 -26.88 -9.31 -7.11
CA PHE A 96 -26.26 -8.46 -8.13
C PHE A 96 -25.32 -9.28 -9.02
N THR A 97 -25.25 -8.93 -10.30
CA THR A 97 -24.25 -9.52 -11.20
C THR A 97 -22.85 -9.07 -10.80
N PRO A 98 -21.80 -9.91 -10.96
CA PRO A 98 -20.44 -9.54 -10.58
C PRO A 98 -19.98 -8.21 -11.17
N GLY A 99 -20.29 -7.94 -12.44
CA GLY A 99 -19.95 -6.67 -13.11
C GLY A 99 -20.59 -5.45 -12.45
N LYS A 100 -21.86 -5.55 -12.01
CA LYS A 100 -22.51 -4.48 -11.26
C LYS A 100 -21.89 -4.31 -9.86
N SER A 101 -21.64 -5.40 -9.15
CA SER A 101 -21.01 -5.36 -7.82
C SER A 101 -19.63 -4.67 -7.86
N PHE A 102 -18.79 -5.00 -8.85
CA PHE A 102 -17.51 -4.33 -9.04
C PHE A 102 -17.65 -2.85 -9.38
N PHE A 103 -18.64 -2.49 -10.19
CA PHE A 103 -18.92 -1.08 -10.48
C PHE A 103 -19.33 -0.30 -9.23
N LEU A 104 -20.25 -0.82 -8.41
CA LEU A 104 -20.67 -0.18 -7.16
C LEU A 104 -19.50 -0.05 -6.18
N LEU A 105 -18.68 -1.10 -6.02
CA LEU A 105 -17.49 -1.05 -5.18
C LEU A 105 -16.49 0.00 -5.67
N GLY A 106 -16.27 0.08 -6.98
CA GLY A 106 -15.43 1.09 -7.61
C GLY A 106 -15.93 2.50 -7.33
N CYS A 107 -17.23 2.75 -7.49
CA CYS A 107 -17.85 4.03 -7.16
C CYS A 107 -17.67 4.39 -5.68
N PHE A 108 -17.83 3.44 -4.76
CA PHE A 108 -17.60 3.67 -3.33
C PHE A 108 -16.15 4.07 -3.04
N VAL A 109 -15.19 3.29 -3.53
CA VAL A 109 -13.76 3.59 -3.32
C VAL A 109 -13.37 4.92 -3.95
N ALA A 110 -13.88 5.21 -5.16
CA ALA A 110 -13.60 6.45 -5.85
C ALA A 110 -14.18 7.66 -5.11
N THR A 111 -15.43 7.59 -4.66
CA THR A 111 -16.08 8.70 -3.95
C THR A 111 -15.42 9.00 -2.61
N VAL A 112 -15.11 7.98 -1.81
CA VAL A 112 -14.39 8.14 -0.54
C VAL A 112 -12.96 8.63 -0.80
N GLY A 113 -12.26 8.07 -1.79
CA GLY A 113 -10.91 8.49 -2.16
C GLY A 113 -10.84 9.94 -2.62
N VAL A 114 -11.80 10.38 -3.44
CA VAL A 114 -11.92 11.79 -3.87
C VAL A 114 -12.19 12.68 -2.66
N LEU A 115 -13.10 12.30 -1.77
CA LEU A 115 -13.37 13.09 -0.56
C LEU A 115 -12.12 13.25 0.29
N LEU A 116 -11.38 12.16 0.54
CA LEU A 116 -10.13 12.20 1.31
C LEU A 116 -9.07 13.07 0.62
N GLY A 117 -8.95 13.01 -0.70
CA GLY A 117 -8.03 13.84 -1.47
C GLY A 117 -8.41 15.32 -1.47
N VAL A 118 -9.71 15.64 -1.51
CA VAL A 118 -10.19 17.01 -1.36
C VAL A 118 -9.86 17.52 0.05
N VAL A 119 -10.19 16.75 1.08
CA VAL A 119 -9.88 17.13 2.47
C VAL A 119 -8.38 17.34 2.64
N SER A 120 -7.50 16.48 2.11
CA SER A 120 -6.06 16.65 2.28
C SER A 120 -5.49 17.92 1.62
N VAL A 121 -6.11 18.40 0.55
CA VAL A 121 -5.69 19.65 -0.13
C VAL A 121 -6.19 20.90 0.60
N TYR A 122 -7.42 20.86 1.13
CA TYR A 122 -8.04 22.04 1.75
C TYR A 122 -7.83 22.12 3.27
N TYR A 123 -7.41 21.03 3.91
CA TYR A 123 -7.20 21.04 5.35
C TYR A 123 -5.92 21.83 5.68
N PRO A 124 -6.01 22.89 6.51
CA PRO A 124 -4.86 23.71 6.82
C PRO A 124 -3.82 22.91 7.62
N ASP A 125 -2.55 23.20 7.36
CA ASP A 125 -1.46 22.66 8.15
C ASP A 125 -1.59 23.06 9.63
N LYS A 126 -1.09 22.19 10.51
CA LYS A 126 -1.14 22.40 11.96
C LYS A 126 -0.47 23.75 12.30
N PRO A 127 -1.13 24.64 13.07
CA PRO A 127 -0.64 26.01 13.33
C PRO A 127 0.51 26.06 14.36
N SER A 128 1.30 25.00 14.46
CA SER A 128 2.46 24.94 15.36
C SER A 128 3.69 24.55 14.56
N ALA A 129 4.79 25.27 14.77
CA ALA A 129 6.09 24.84 14.29
C ALA A 129 6.39 23.43 14.82
N PRO A 130 6.91 22.51 13.98
CA PRO A 130 7.34 21.20 14.44
C PRO A 130 8.40 21.34 15.53
N ARG A 131 8.32 20.50 16.58
CA ARG A 131 9.31 20.50 17.66
C ARG A 131 10.71 20.24 17.11
N THR A 132 11.64 21.11 17.43
CA THR A 132 13.05 20.99 17.08
C THR A 132 13.88 20.60 18.30
N PHE A 133 14.99 19.91 18.07
CA PHE A 133 15.92 19.49 19.11
C PHE A 133 17.36 19.92 18.77
N PRO A 134 18.17 20.31 19.76
CA PRO A 134 19.57 20.65 19.53
C PRO A 134 20.33 19.42 19.00
N GLY A 135 21.11 19.59 17.93
CA GLY A 135 21.89 18.50 17.33
C GLY A 135 21.07 17.34 16.77
N GLY A 136 19.73 17.43 16.71
CA GLY A 136 18.86 16.36 16.19
C GLY A 136 18.85 15.09 17.04
N LEU A 137 19.26 15.20 18.32
CA LEU A 137 19.36 14.07 19.25
C LEU A 137 20.20 12.89 18.69
N GLU A 138 21.19 13.18 17.84
CA GLU A 138 21.99 12.14 17.16
C GLU A 138 22.67 11.18 18.14
N ALA A 139 23.18 11.68 19.27
CA ALA A 139 23.79 10.83 20.30
C ALA A 139 22.77 9.91 20.98
N GLU A 140 21.58 10.43 21.27
CA GLU A 140 20.51 9.69 21.99
C GLU A 140 19.76 8.70 21.07
N LEU A 141 19.72 8.97 19.76
CA LEU A 141 19.03 8.14 18.77
C LEU A 141 19.87 6.98 18.22
N GLY A 142 21.12 6.81 18.68
CA GLY A 142 21.98 5.70 18.26
C GLY A 142 23.13 6.09 17.33
N GLY A 143 23.49 7.36 17.29
CA GLY A 143 24.71 7.85 16.66
C GLY A 143 24.56 8.17 15.16
N PRO A 144 25.69 8.30 14.44
CA PRO A 144 25.75 8.91 13.10
C PRO A 144 24.93 8.23 11.99
N ASN A 145 24.44 7.01 12.22
CA ASN A 145 23.65 6.24 11.26
C ASN A 145 22.17 6.16 11.62
N ALA A 146 21.75 6.75 12.75
CA ALA A 146 20.35 6.81 13.14
C ALA A 146 19.62 7.96 12.43
N VAL A 147 18.31 7.80 12.20
CA VAL A 147 17.48 8.87 11.64
C VAL A 147 17.40 10.01 12.67
N PRO A 148 17.96 11.20 12.39
CA PRO A 148 18.00 12.27 13.37
C PRO A 148 16.62 12.92 13.53
N ALA A 149 16.33 13.40 14.73
CA ALA A 149 15.19 14.27 14.97
C ALA A 149 15.42 15.64 14.29
N ARG A 150 14.33 16.39 14.05
CA ARG A 150 14.38 17.70 13.40
C ARG A 150 15.31 18.64 14.19
N LYS A 151 16.39 19.11 13.54
CA LYS A 151 17.39 19.98 14.16
C LYS A 151 16.86 21.39 14.35
N HIS A 152 17.25 22.04 15.44
CA HIS A 152 17.11 23.49 15.59
C HIS A 152 18.17 24.17 14.71
N GLU A 153 17.80 24.62 13.51
CA GLU A 153 18.71 25.41 12.67
C GLU A 153 18.82 26.81 13.29
N VAL A 154 19.77 27.02 14.20
CA VAL A 154 20.34 28.36 14.31
C VAL A 154 21.25 28.48 13.10
N ARG A 155 20.75 29.10 12.03
CA ARG A 155 21.54 29.37 10.82
C ARG A 155 22.63 30.38 11.19
N MET A 156 23.74 29.90 11.74
CA MET A 156 24.89 30.75 12.09
C MET A 156 25.43 31.47 10.86
N ASP A 157 25.27 30.91 9.68
CA ASP A 157 25.68 31.53 8.42
C ASP A 157 24.91 32.84 8.13
N PHE A 158 23.63 32.92 8.52
CA PHE A 158 22.82 34.15 8.36
C PHE A 158 23.17 35.18 9.43
N ILE A 159 23.39 34.73 10.67
CA ILE A 159 23.79 35.60 11.76
C ILE A 159 25.17 36.22 11.46
N VAL A 160 26.16 35.40 11.09
CA VAL A 160 27.51 35.85 10.76
C VAL A 160 27.52 36.76 9.53
N SER A 161 26.70 36.49 8.48
CA SER A 161 26.60 37.40 7.33
C SER A 161 25.97 38.74 7.71
N THR A 162 24.92 38.75 8.54
CA THR A 162 24.30 40.00 9.00
C THR A 162 25.23 40.84 9.88
N TYR A 163 26.04 40.22 10.75
CA TYR A 163 27.04 40.94 11.55
C TYR A 163 28.21 41.44 10.70
N ALA A 164 28.63 40.70 9.69
CA ALA A 164 29.69 41.11 8.76
C ALA A 164 29.28 42.28 7.85
N ASP A 165 28.01 42.33 7.43
CA ASP A 165 27.50 43.47 6.66
C ASP A 165 27.27 44.71 7.54
N ALA A 166 26.79 44.53 8.78
CA ALA A 166 26.63 45.64 9.73
C ALA A 166 27.97 46.29 10.10
N THR A 167 29.03 45.50 10.28
CA THR A 167 30.38 46.03 10.56
C THR A 167 30.98 46.77 9.37
N ARG A 168 30.80 46.27 8.14
CA ARG A 168 31.21 47.00 6.92
C ARG A 168 30.47 48.33 6.74
N ALA A 169 29.18 48.38 7.06
CA ALA A 169 28.39 49.60 7.00
C ALA A 169 28.86 50.67 8.01
N ILE A 170 29.33 50.24 9.19
CA ILE A 170 29.91 51.14 10.21
C ILE A 170 31.30 51.63 9.77
N GLN A 171 32.12 50.75 9.19
CA GLN A 171 33.50 51.06 8.80
C GLN A 171 33.61 51.88 7.50
N GLY A 172 32.55 51.91 6.69
CA GLY A 172 32.44 52.73 5.48
C GLY A 172 31.79 54.10 5.69
N MET A 173 31.41 54.46 6.92
CA MET A 173 30.81 55.76 7.21
C MET A 173 31.93 56.83 7.27
N PRO A 174 31.83 57.95 6.52
CA PRO A 174 32.81 59.03 6.63
C PRO A 174 32.78 59.59 8.05
N MET A 175 33.90 59.49 8.76
CA MET A 175 34.05 60.10 10.07
C MET A 175 34.14 61.61 9.88
N ASP A 176 33.20 62.37 10.45
CA ASP A 176 33.28 63.82 10.45
C ASP A 176 34.59 64.27 11.12
N PRO A 177 35.32 65.21 10.51
CA PRO A 177 36.59 65.67 11.05
C PRO A 177 36.37 66.28 12.43
N PRO A 178 37.28 66.03 13.39
CA PRO A 178 37.14 66.55 14.74
C PRO A 178 37.12 68.09 14.72
N PRO A 179 36.33 68.72 15.62
CA PRO A 179 36.21 70.17 15.65
C PRO A 179 37.57 70.83 15.92
N PRO A 180 37.86 71.97 15.26
CA PRO A 180 39.13 72.66 15.44
C PRO A 180 39.28 73.20 16.88
N PRO A 181 40.53 73.31 17.37
CA PRO A 181 40.83 73.75 18.73
C PRO A 181 40.46 75.22 18.99
#